data_AF-A0A0K8R456-F1
#
_entry.id   AF-A0A0K8R456-F1
#
_cell.length_a   1.000
_cell.length_b   1.000
_cell.length_c   1.000
_cell.angle_alpha   90.00
_cell.angle_beta   90.00
_cell.angle_gamma   90.00
#
_symmetry.space_group_name_H-M   'P 1'
#
loop_
_entity.id
_entity.type
_entity.pdbx_description
1 polymer ?
#
loop_
_entity_poly.entity_id
_entity_poly.type
_entity_poly.pdbx_seq_one_letter_code
_entity_poly.pdbx_strand_id
1 'polypeptide(L)'
;MLPFRKMLRVVFAVVLILPALESGGFLSGEVLHDDCMDLLGQAGELKCGLDGQGSFSDYDPYSCTLKCQGPRRPKLPDGVCNPGVRVKCTLGPRETLRNWIDALTRQQNNVLRKWCPYFPKK
;
A
#
# COMPACT_ATOMS: atom_id res chain seq x y z
N MET A 1 33.79 13.75 44.02
CA MET A 1 34.37 12.98 42.91
C MET A 1 33.88 11.55 43.02
N LEU A 2 32.93 11.12 42.19
CA LEU A 2 32.45 9.74 42.22
C LEU A 2 33.55 8.81 41.69
N PRO A 3 33.81 7.66 42.34
CA PRO A 3 34.86 6.74 41.90
C PRO A 3 34.54 6.22 40.50
N PHE A 4 35.53 6.31 39.60
CA PHE A 4 35.46 5.96 38.17
C PHE A 4 34.70 4.65 37.86
N ARG A 5 34.75 3.68 38.78
CA ARG A 5 34.09 2.38 38.70
C ARG A 5 32.56 2.44 38.69
N LYS A 6 31.94 3.48 39.27
CA LYS A 6 30.47 3.71 39.25
C LYS A 6 30.02 4.42 37.97
N MET A 7 30.81 5.40 37.49
CA MET A 7 30.53 6.15 36.26
C MET A 7 30.55 5.23 35.03
N LEU A 8 31.54 4.32 34.93
CA LEU A 8 31.66 3.40 33.79
C LEU A 8 30.43 2.50 33.59
N ARG A 9 29.78 2.07 34.69
CA ARG A 9 28.58 1.22 34.63
C ARG A 9 27.35 1.97 34.11
N VAL A 10 27.19 3.23 34.52
CA VAL A 10 26.08 4.08 34.08
C VAL A 10 26.22 4.37 32.59
N VAL A 11 27.43 4.68 32.13
CA VAL A 11 27.70 4.94 30.70
C VAL A 11 27.43 3.69 29.85
N PHE A 12 27.81 2.50 30.32
CA PHE A 12 27.55 1.25 29.58
C PHE A 12 26.06 0.93 29.46
N ALA A 13 25.27 1.22 30.50
CA ALA A 13 23.81 1.05 30.44
C ALA A 13 23.15 2.08 29.49
N VAL A 14 23.57 3.35 29.52
CA VAL A 14 23.03 4.41 28.65
C VAL A 14 23.38 4.14 27.17
N VAL A 15 24.61 3.72 26.86
CA VAL A 15 25.03 3.39 25.49
C VAL A 15 24.30 2.17 24.92
N LEU A 16 23.87 1.21 25.75
CA LEU A 16 23.10 0.04 25.29
C LEU A 16 21.60 0.32 25.16
N ILE A 17 21.04 1.24 25.96
CA ILE A 17 19.58 1.52 25.95
C ILE A 17 19.20 2.56 24.87
N LEU A 18 20.07 3.52 24.54
CA LEU A 18 19.77 4.53 23.51
C LEU A 18 19.54 3.96 22.09
N PRO A 19 20.38 3.07 21.53
CA PRO A 19 20.16 2.57 20.16
C PRO A 19 18.91 1.67 20.05
N ALA A 20 18.45 1.09 21.17
CA ALA A 20 17.21 0.32 21.22
C ALA A 20 15.95 1.22 21.14
N LEU A 21 16.05 2.50 21.52
CA LEU A 21 14.93 3.45 21.45
C LEU A 21 14.77 4.06 20.04
N GLU A 22 15.87 4.26 19.30
CA GLU A 22 15.79 4.79 17.93
C GLU A 22 15.42 3.74 16.86
N SER A 23 15.65 2.45 17.13
CA SER A 23 15.48 1.40 16.10
C SER A 23 14.23 0.52 16.27
N GLY A 24 13.38 0.77 17.26
CA GLY A 24 12.60 -0.32 17.86
C GLY A 24 11.10 -0.45 17.59
N GLY A 25 10.31 0.58 17.24
CA GLY A 25 8.86 0.34 17.37
C GLY A 25 7.81 1.34 16.90
N PHE A 26 8.13 2.38 16.12
CA PHE A 26 7.10 3.35 15.71
C PHE A 26 7.02 3.67 14.20
N LEU A 27 7.93 3.17 13.37
CA LEU A 27 7.94 3.45 11.92
C LEU A 27 7.22 2.38 11.07
N SER A 28 6.99 1.18 11.61
CA SER A 28 6.42 0.07 10.82
C SER A 28 4.96 0.30 10.41
N GLY A 29 4.20 1.08 11.19
CA GLY A 29 2.79 1.36 10.90
C GLY A 29 2.61 2.41 9.79
N GLU A 30 3.41 3.47 9.83
CA GLU A 30 3.36 4.57 8.86
C GLU A 30 3.88 4.11 7.48
N VAL A 31 5.03 3.43 7.45
CA VAL A 31 5.57 2.82 6.21
C VAL A 31 4.60 1.79 5.61
N LEU A 32 3.89 1.02 6.43
CA LEU A 32 2.89 0.05 5.94
C LEU A 32 1.63 0.75 5.41
N HIS A 33 1.24 1.88 6.00
CA HIS A 33 0.12 2.68 5.51
C HIS A 33 0.44 3.31 4.15
N ASP A 34 1.59 3.95 4.01
CA ASP A 34 2.01 4.60 2.76
C ASP A 34 2.09 3.58 1.62
N ASP A 35 2.75 2.44 1.84
CA ASP A 35 2.84 1.37 0.83
C ASP A 35 1.46 0.82 0.43
N CYS A 36 0.53 0.73 1.38
CA CYS A 36 -0.84 0.29 1.10
C CYS A 36 -1.62 1.31 0.26
N MET A 37 -1.47 2.60 0.55
CA MET A 37 -2.10 3.67 -0.23
C MET A 37 -1.49 3.80 -1.63
N ASP A 38 -0.19 3.57 -1.78
CA ASP A 38 0.47 3.49 -3.07
C ASP A 38 -0.05 2.32 -3.90
N LEU A 39 -0.20 1.13 -3.29
CA LEU A 39 -0.82 -0.03 -3.93
C LEU A 39 -2.27 0.25 -4.35
N LEU A 40 -3.04 0.96 -3.51
CA LEU A 40 -4.40 1.38 -3.85
C LEU A 40 -4.41 2.30 -5.07
N GLY A 41 -3.50 3.27 -5.12
CA GLY A 41 -3.34 4.17 -6.27
C GLY A 41 -2.98 3.42 -7.56
N GLN A 42 -2.00 2.50 -7.49
CA GLN A 42 -1.60 1.68 -8.62
C GLN A 42 -2.73 0.77 -9.12
N ALA A 43 -3.45 0.11 -8.21
CA ALA A 43 -4.60 -0.71 -8.55
C ALA A 43 -5.74 0.12 -9.17
N GLY A 44 -5.95 1.32 -8.62
CA GLY A 44 -6.90 2.31 -9.12
C GLY A 44 -6.60 2.69 -10.56
N GLU A 45 -5.35 3.06 -10.86
CA GLU A 45 -4.92 3.47 -12.19
C GLU A 45 -5.13 2.35 -13.21
N LEU A 46 -4.71 1.13 -12.88
CA LEU A 46 -4.92 -0.04 -13.73
C LEU A 46 -6.40 -0.30 -13.98
N LYS A 47 -7.24 -0.28 -12.93
CA LYS A 47 -8.67 -0.57 -13.06
C LYS A 47 -9.41 0.50 -13.86
N CYS A 48 -9.17 1.77 -13.56
CA CYS A 48 -9.78 2.89 -14.26
C CYS A 48 -9.37 2.89 -15.75
N GLY A 49 -8.09 2.64 -16.04
CA GLY A 49 -7.60 2.51 -17.40
C GLY A 49 -8.23 1.33 -18.15
N LEU A 50 -8.29 0.15 -17.54
CA LEU A 50 -8.92 -1.05 -18.13
C LEU A 50 -10.42 -0.88 -18.39
N ASP A 51 -11.12 -0.12 -17.55
CA ASP A 51 -12.54 0.20 -17.72
C ASP A 51 -12.81 1.35 -18.70
N GLY A 52 -11.75 1.92 -19.28
CA GLY A 52 -11.83 3.07 -20.18
C GLY A 52 -12.34 4.34 -19.51
N GLN A 53 -12.08 4.51 -18.20
CA GLN A 53 -12.53 5.65 -17.40
C GLN A 53 -11.42 6.70 -17.18
N GLY A 54 -10.30 6.62 -17.88
CA GLY A 54 -9.15 7.51 -17.68
C GLY A 54 -8.36 7.18 -16.41
N SER A 55 -7.69 8.19 -15.85
CA SER A 55 -6.83 8.01 -14.69
C SER A 55 -7.63 7.86 -13.38
N PHE A 56 -6.97 7.28 -12.39
CA PHE A 56 -7.43 7.27 -11.01
C PHE A 56 -7.29 8.67 -10.41
N SER A 57 -8.27 9.06 -9.60
CA SER A 57 -8.24 10.35 -8.88
C SER A 57 -8.23 10.17 -7.37
N ASP A 58 -9.07 9.28 -6.85
CA ASP A 58 -9.25 9.02 -5.42
C ASP A 58 -10.21 7.81 -5.25
N TYR A 59 -10.57 7.44 -4.03
CA TYR A 59 -11.66 6.51 -3.75
C TYR A 59 -12.73 7.15 -2.85
N ASP A 60 -13.93 6.58 -2.83
CA ASP A 60 -14.99 6.97 -1.92
C ASP A 60 -15.03 6.01 -0.71
N PRO A 61 -14.74 6.48 0.52
CA PRO A 61 -14.66 5.62 1.69
C PRO A 61 -16.02 5.13 2.20
N TYR A 62 -17.12 5.75 1.77
CA TYR A 62 -18.46 5.33 2.17
C TYR A 62 -19.00 4.21 1.29
N SER A 63 -18.82 4.30 -0.02
CA SER A 63 -19.25 3.27 -0.97
C SER A 63 -18.17 2.23 -1.29
N CYS A 64 -16.93 2.46 -0.84
CA CYS A 64 -15.76 1.63 -1.18
C CYS A 64 -15.58 1.47 -2.70
N THR A 65 -15.70 2.59 -3.43
CA THR A 65 -15.55 2.62 -4.88
C THR A 65 -14.39 3.52 -5.30
N LEU A 66 -13.72 3.18 -6.39
CA LEU A 66 -12.74 4.04 -7.04
C LEU A 66 -13.45 5.22 -7.71
N LYS A 67 -12.82 6.40 -7.62
CA LYS A 67 -13.15 7.59 -8.41
C LYS A 67 -12.15 7.66 -9.57
N CYS A 68 -12.63 7.32 -10.75
CA CYS A 68 -11.91 7.54 -12.00
C CYS A 68 -12.28 8.91 -12.58
N GLN A 69 -11.56 9.36 -13.60
CA GLN A 69 -11.91 10.57 -14.36
C GLN A 69 -13.30 10.48 -15.02
N GLY A 70 -13.66 9.28 -15.49
CA GLY A 70 -14.97 8.97 -16.06
C GLY A 70 -16.07 8.76 -15.01
N PRO A 71 -17.34 8.65 -15.45
CA PRO A 71 -18.49 8.60 -14.54
C PRO A 71 -18.62 7.28 -13.77
N ARG A 72 -18.01 6.18 -14.22
CA ARG A 72 -18.14 4.89 -13.53
C ARG A 72 -17.32 4.88 -12.24
N ARG A 73 -17.83 4.15 -11.25
CA ARG A 73 -17.23 3.99 -9.93
C ARG A 73 -17.00 2.49 -9.63
N PRO A 74 -15.90 1.90 -10.14
CA PRO A 74 -15.58 0.49 -9.89
C PRO A 74 -15.45 0.22 -8.39
N LYS A 75 -15.96 -0.92 -7.90
CA LYS A 75 -15.82 -1.30 -6.49
C LYS A 75 -14.39 -1.77 -6.18
N LEU A 76 -13.95 -1.46 -4.96
CA LEU A 76 -12.74 -2.05 -4.38
C LEU A 76 -12.97 -3.54 -4.07
N PRO A 77 -11.91 -4.36 -4.03
CA PRO A 77 -12.00 -5.75 -3.62
C PRO A 77 -12.52 -5.89 -2.19
N ASP A 78 -13.24 -6.98 -1.94
CA ASP A 78 -13.74 -7.30 -0.61
C ASP A 78 -12.57 -7.42 0.38
N GLY A 79 -12.77 -6.89 1.59
CA GLY A 79 -11.76 -6.90 2.65
C GLY A 79 -10.73 -5.76 2.57
N VAL A 80 -10.66 -4.98 1.48
CA VAL A 80 -9.76 -3.81 1.41
C VAL A 80 -10.36 -2.58 2.10
N CYS A 81 -11.67 -2.38 1.92
CA CYS A 81 -12.38 -1.22 2.42
C CYS A 81 -13.64 -1.64 3.17
N ASN A 82 -13.87 -0.98 4.31
CA ASN A 82 -15.09 -1.11 5.09
C ASN A 82 -15.90 0.19 4.96
N PRO A 83 -17.16 0.14 4.47
CA PRO A 83 -18.01 1.31 4.31
C PRO A 83 -18.05 2.19 5.58
N GLY A 84 -17.70 3.46 5.43
CA GLY A 84 -17.67 4.45 6.52
C GLY A 84 -16.44 4.38 7.45
N VAL A 85 -15.66 3.30 7.39
CA VAL A 85 -14.41 3.12 8.16
C VAL A 85 -13.17 3.37 7.30
N ARG A 86 -13.33 3.65 5.99
CA ARG A 86 -12.28 3.85 4.98
C ARG A 86 -11.36 2.61 4.80
N VAL A 87 -10.36 2.73 3.93
CA VAL A 87 -9.37 1.64 3.73
C VAL A 87 -8.57 1.47 5.02
N LYS A 88 -8.55 0.24 5.53
CA LYS A 88 -7.77 -0.11 6.72
C LYS A 88 -6.51 -0.83 6.28
N CYS A 89 -5.39 -0.10 6.21
CA CYS A 89 -4.12 -0.67 5.79
C CYS A 89 -3.54 -1.58 6.89
N THR A 90 -3.88 -2.86 6.80
CA THR A 90 -3.24 -3.96 7.52
C THR A 90 -2.66 -4.97 6.51
N LEU A 91 -1.97 -6.01 6.99
CA LEU A 91 -1.32 -7.00 6.12
C LEU A 91 -2.29 -7.68 5.14
N GLY A 92 -3.51 -8.01 5.57
CA GLY A 92 -4.51 -8.68 4.71
C GLY A 92 -5.00 -7.82 3.54
N PRO A 93 -5.52 -6.61 3.78
CA PRO A 93 -5.90 -5.63 2.75
C PRO A 93 -4.77 -5.32 1.77
N ARG A 94 -3.54 -5.17 2.26
CA ARG A 94 -2.34 -4.95 1.43
C ARG A 94 -2.09 -6.12 0.47
N GLU A 95 -2.14 -7.34 0.98
CA GLU A 95 -1.96 -8.54 0.16
C GLU A 95 -3.12 -8.71 -0.85
N THR A 96 -4.34 -8.35 -0.45
CA THR A 96 -5.50 -8.35 -1.35
C THR A 96 -5.31 -7.37 -2.49
N LEU A 97 -4.79 -6.16 -2.22
CA LEU A 97 -4.46 -5.18 -3.26
C LEU A 97 -3.38 -5.70 -4.22
N ARG A 98 -2.30 -6.33 -3.72
CA ARG A 98 -1.25 -6.93 -4.56
C ARG A 98 -1.81 -7.99 -5.51
N ASN A 99 -2.59 -8.93 -4.97
CA ASN A 99 -3.24 -9.97 -5.77
C ASN A 99 -4.18 -9.37 -6.83
N TRP A 100 -4.85 -8.26 -6.49
CA TRP A 100 -5.70 -7.55 -7.44
C TRP A 100 -4.90 -6.87 -8.56
N ILE A 101 -3.78 -6.22 -8.24
CA ILE A 101 -2.86 -5.63 -9.22
C ILE A 101 -2.32 -6.69 -10.18
N ASP A 102 -1.95 -7.86 -9.67
CA ASP A 102 -1.50 -8.99 -10.50
C ASP A 102 -2.60 -9.51 -11.43
N ALA A 103 -3.84 -9.56 -10.94
CA ALA A 103 -5.00 -9.94 -11.75
C ALA A 103 -5.28 -8.92 -12.86
N LEU A 104 -5.27 -7.62 -12.54
CA LEU A 104 -5.48 -6.53 -13.50
C LEU A 104 -4.35 -6.48 -14.54
N THR A 105 -3.10 -6.67 -14.12
CA THR A 105 -1.94 -6.73 -15.02
C THR A 105 -2.04 -7.91 -15.98
N ARG A 106 -2.49 -9.08 -15.50
CA ARG A 106 -2.77 -10.23 -16.37
C ARG A 106 -3.90 -9.92 -17.36
N GLN A 107 -4.98 -9.28 -16.92
CA GLN A 107 -6.07 -8.86 -17.79
C GLN A 107 -5.58 -7.88 -18.87
N GLN A 108 -4.80 -6.87 -18.49
CA GLN A 108 -4.20 -5.92 -19.42
C GLN A 108 -3.34 -6.62 -20.47
N ASN A 109 -2.45 -7.51 -20.04
CA ASN A 109 -1.62 -8.30 -20.96
C ASN A 109 -2.44 -9.18 -21.90
N ASN A 110 -3.54 -9.78 -21.42
CA ASN A 110 -4.44 -10.56 -22.27
C ASN A 110 -5.12 -9.69 -23.33
N VAL A 111 -5.55 -8.47 -22.96
CA VAL A 111 -6.11 -7.49 -23.91
C VAL A 111 -5.05 -7.10 -24.94
N LEU A 112 -3.86 -6.72 -24.49
CA LEU A 112 -2.75 -6.33 -25.39
C LEU A 112 -2.36 -7.48 -26.33
N ARG A 113 -2.21 -8.71 -25.83
CA ARG A 113 -1.90 -9.89 -26.66
C ARG A 113 -2.98 -10.20 -27.69
N LYS A 114 -4.25 -9.92 -27.38
CA LYS A 114 -5.38 -10.19 -28.27
C LYS A 114 -5.52 -9.12 -29.36
N TRP A 115 -5.29 -7.85 -29.01
CA TRP A 115 -5.62 -6.71 -29.87
C TRP A 115 -4.41 -5.96 -30.44
N CYS A 116 -3.20 -6.18 -29.93
CA CYS A 116 -1.97 -5.53 -30.39
C CYS A 116 -1.06 -6.57 -31.07
N PRO A 117 -0.95 -6.58 -32.41
CA PRO A 117 -0.23 -7.62 -33.17
C PRO A 117 1.26 -7.75 -32.83
N TYR A 118 1.89 -6.63 -32.44
CA TYR A 118 3.33 -6.55 -32.16
C TYR A 118 3.65 -6.65 -30.65
N PHE A 119 2.67 -6.96 -29.81
CA PHE A 119 2.93 -7.07 -28.37
C PHE A 119 3.70 -8.36 -28.06
N PRO A 120 4.88 -8.29 -27.40
CA PRO A 120 5.73 -9.46 -27.19
C PRO A 120 5.04 -10.51 -26.32
N LYS A 121 4.96 -11.74 -26.83
CA LYS A 121 4.55 -12.91 -26.07
C LYS A 121 5.75 -13.35 -25.21
N LYS A 122 5.82 -12.86 -23.97
CA LYS A 122 6.60 -13.51 -22.90
C LYS A 122 6.17 -14.96 -22.73
#